data_AF-K9J111-F1
#
_entry.id   AF-K9J111-F1
#
_cell.length_a   1.000
_cell.length_b   1.000
_cell.length_c   1.000
_cell.angle_alpha   90.00
_cell.angle_beta   90.00
_cell.angle_gamma   90.00
#
_symmetry.space_group_name_H-M   'P 1'
#
loop_
_entity.id
_entity.type
_entity.pdbx_description
1 polymer ?
#
loop_
_entity_poly.entity_id
_entity_poly.type
_entity_poly.pdbx_seq_one_letter_code
_entity_poly.pdbx_strand_id
1 'polypeptide(L)'
;MKLLSLLLAAALGSVTVVSAGPAVMECWLVEDGEGGRLTKRPAALLLRQGPGEPPLRPDLDPELYLKVQDPTGALQAALGRYPPGAPAPHCEMSYYLPLPASATWAGGLNPQHSCPRALDGTWLMVSMSSRVISLSSLLRRQLESQRDPAFITMATAVLTVVSHTPTTHIRLGQDALLDLSFAYMPPTPETTASLAPGPPPFGLEWRHQHLGKGHLVLAATPGLRGQMPASQDGAVAFATWDDNEPWGPWTGNGTLWLPSVRPIQEGSYLATIHLPYVQVQVTVELAVQKPPKVSLTPAPLVWAAPGEVPPELVCFVSHFYPPEGLEVEWELRGGPEDSFQKAKGQSWLSALRHHSDGSVSLSAHLQPPPATAAQHGARYACRVHHPSLPVLGRSAEVTLEVAGLSGPSLEDGIGLFLSAFLLLGLFKALGWAAACLSTSKESKEKKAQ
;
A
#
# COMPACT_ATOMS: atom_id res chain seq x y z
N MET A 1 20.64 -27.00 54.45
CA MET A 1 19.41 -27.80 54.23
C MET A 1 18.22 -26.85 54.14
N LYS A 2 17.59 -26.84 52.95
CA LYS A 2 16.19 -26.46 52.59
C LYS A 2 15.63 -25.12 53.09
N LEU A 3 15.53 -24.13 52.20
CA LEU A 3 14.41 -23.83 51.27
C LEU A 3 13.18 -23.26 51.96
N LEU A 4 12.88 -21.98 51.69
CA LEU A 4 11.55 -21.60 51.21
C LEU A 4 11.65 -20.24 50.48
N SER A 5 11.67 -20.31 49.15
CA SER A 5 11.51 -19.17 48.25
C SER A 5 10.01 -18.86 48.11
N LEU A 6 9.61 -17.61 48.37
CA LEU A 6 8.31 -17.07 47.98
C LEU A 6 8.52 -16.14 46.78
N LEU A 7 8.44 -16.72 45.59
CA LEU A 7 8.31 -16.02 44.32
C LEU A 7 6.83 -15.68 44.13
N LEU A 8 6.49 -14.40 44.25
CA LEU A 8 5.20 -13.87 43.83
C LEU A 8 5.24 -13.69 42.31
N ALA A 9 4.80 -14.69 41.56
CA ALA A 9 4.56 -14.56 40.13
C ALA A 9 3.24 -13.82 39.92
N ALA A 10 3.33 -12.51 39.67
CA ALA A 10 2.20 -11.73 39.15
C ALA A 10 1.97 -12.12 37.68
N ALA A 11 1.12 -13.13 37.46
CA ALA A 11 0.57 -13.40 36.15
C ALA A 11 -0.41 -12.27 35.78
N LEU A 12 0.11 -11.23 35.14
CA LEU A 12 -0.71 -10.31 34.36
C LEU A 12 -1.25 -11.10 33.17
N GLY A 13 -2.41 -11.74 33.37
CA GLY A 13 -3.23 -12.20 32.27
C GLY A 13 -3.64 -10.99 31.46
N SER A 14 -2.90 -10.71 30.39
CA SER A 14 -3.37 -9.86 29.31
C SER A 14 -4.57 -10.56 28.70
N VAL A 15 -5.75 -10.27 29.23
CA VAL A 15 -6.99 -10.44 28.47
C VAL A 15 -6.78 -9.53 27.28
N THR A 16 -6.40 -10.11 26.14
CA THR A 16 -6.58 -9.46 24.85
C THR A 16 -8.07 -9.15 24.80
N VAL A 17 -8.42 -7.89 25.07
CA VAL A 17 -9.74 -7.38 24.77
C VAL A 17 -9.84 -7.56 23.26
N VAL A 18 -10.47 -8.65 22.84
CA VAL A 18 -10.88 -8.84 21.46
C VAL A 18 -11.72 -7.62 21.17
N SER A 19 -11.16 -6.70 20.39
CA SER A 19 -11.85 -5.48 20.03
C SER A 19 -13.12 -5.91 19.32
N ALA A 20 -14.24 -5.77 20.02
CA ALA A 20 -15.54 -5.94 19.43
C ALA A 20 -15.71 -4.76 18.47
N GLY A 21 -15.79 -5.01 17.15
CA GLY A 21 -16.03 -3.98 16.13
C GLY A 21 -17.34 -3.18 16.33
N PRO A 22 -17.95 -2.60 15.29
CA PRO A 22 -19.25 -1.94 15.44
C PRO A 22 -20.35 -2.93 15.85
N ALA A 23 -21.26 -2.50 16.74
CA ALA A 23 -22.44 -3.29 17.14
C ALA A 23 -23.67 -2.96 16.28
N VAL A 24 -23.81 -1.68 15.93
CA VAL A 24 -24.79 -1.14 14.99
C VAL A 24 -24.04 -0.45 13.85
N MET A 25 -24.54 -0.59 12.63
CA MET A 25 -24.07 0.15 11.47
C MET A 25 -25.16 1.06 10.94
N GLU A 26 -24.85 2.35 10.79
CA GLU A 26 -25.72 3.30 10.09
C GLU A 26 -25.54 3.17 8.58
N CYS A 27 -26.65 3.04 7.85
CA CYS A 27 -26.69 2.82 6.41
C CYS A 27 -27.68 3.76 5.73
N TRP A 28 -27.56 3.92 4.42
CA TRP A 28 -28.52 4.67 3.61
C TRP A 28 -29.19 3.74 2.61
N LEU A 29 -30.52 3.60 2.69
CA LEU A 29 -31.29 2.98 1.63
C LEU A 29 -31.35 3.94 0.44
N VAL A 30 -30.87 3.50 -0.71
CA VAL A 30 -30.85 4.26 -1.97
C VAL A 30 -31.94 3.72 -2.88
N GLU A 31 -32.81 4.61 -3.34
CA GLU A 31 -33.91 4.32 -4.26
C GLU A 31 -33.89 5.31 -5.43
N ASP A 32 -34.40 4.87 -6.58
CA ASP A 32 -34.67 5.75 -7.71
C ASP A 32 -35.89 6.62 -7.39
N GLY A 33 -35.67 7.92 -7.23
CA GLY A 33 -36.73 8.90 -7.05
C GLY A 33 -37.33 9.37 -8.37
N GLU A 34 -38.44 10.09 -8.27
CA GLU A 34 -39.10 10.68 -9.44
C GLU A 34 -38.16 11.64 -10.19
N GLY A 35 -38.12 11.51 -11.52
CA GLY A 35 -37.30 12.36 -12.39
C GLY A 35 -35.81 11.97 -12.49
N GLY A 36 -35.43 10.75 -12.08
CA GLY A 36 -34.05 10.26 -12.17
C GLY A 36 -33.12 10.78 -11.06
N ARG A 37 -33.70 11.29 -9.97
CA ARG A 37 -32.96 11.77 -8.79
C ARG A 37 -32.90 10.67 -7.74
N LEU A 38 -31.70 10.36 -7.25
CA LEU A 38 -31.52 9.37 -6.18
C LEU A 38 -32.06 9.91 -4.85
N THR A 39 -32.94 9.15 -4.20
CA THR A 39 -33.43 9.42 -2.84
C THR A 39 -32.71 8.53 -1.84
N LYS A 40 -32.31 9.12 -0.70
CA LYS A 40 -31.66 8.39 0.40
C LYS A 40 -32.53 8.41 1.64
N ARG A 41 -32.80 7.24 2.22
CA ARG A 41 -33.52 7.07 3.49
C ARG A 41 -32.59 6.48 4.55
N PRO A 42 -32.63 6.94 5.81
CA PRO A 42 -31.78 6.39 6.86
C PRO A 42 -32.22 4.96 7.19
N ALA A 43 -31.24 4.08 7.38
CA ALA A 43 -31.40 2.67 7.73
C ALA A 43 -30.30 2.27 8.73
N ALA A 44 -30.50 1.17 9.45
CA ALA A 44 -29.44 0.65 10.32
C ALA A 44 -29.43 -0.87 10.36
N LEU A 45 -28.23 -1.43 10.51
CA LEU A 45 -28.00 -2.86 10.69
C LEU A 45 -27.55 -3.11 12.13
N LEU A 46 -28.34 -3.85 12.89
CA LEU A 46 -27.94 -4.42 14.17
C LEU A 46 -27.19 -5.73 13.91
N LEU A 47 -25.87 -5.68 14.09
CA LEU A 47 -24.96 -6.78 13.77
C LEU A 47 -24.72 -7.67 14.99
N ARG A 48 -24.67 -7.08 16.19
CA ARG A 48 -24.44 -7.77 17.44
C ARG A 48 -25.30 -7.17 18.54
N GLN A 49 -25.95 -8.03 19.31
CA GLN A 49 -26.78 -7.67 20.45
C GLN A 49 -26.09 -8.17 21.73
N GLY A 50 -25.87 -7.27 22.69
CA GLY A 50 -25.43 -7.65 24.04
C GLY A 50 -26.57 -8.34 24.83
N PRO A 51 -26.32 -8.80 26.06
CA PRO A 51 -27.40 -9.27 26.93
C PRO A 51 -28.37 -8.12 27.25
N GLY A 52 -29.56 -8.13 26.64
CA GLY A 52 -30.57 -7.06 26.79
C GLY A 52 -31.49 -6.97 25.57
N GLU A 53 -32.49 -6.10 25.61
CA GLU A 53 -33.36 -5.80 24.47
C GLU A 53 -32.61 -5.04 23.35
N PRO A 54 -33.03 -5.16 22.08
CA PRO A 54 -32.46 -4.37 20.99
C PRO A 54 -32.60 -2.87 21.26
N PRO A 55 -31.59 -2.04 20.94
CA PRO A 55 -31.70 -0.61 21.17
C PRO A 55 -32.83 -0.02 20.31
N LEU A 56 -33.71 0.75 20.94
CA LEU A 56 -34.84 1.42 20.27
C LEU A 56 -34.33 2.55 19.35
N ARG A 57 -34.86 2.58 18.13
CA ARG A 57 -34.55 3.59 17.09
C ARG A 57 -35.82 4.20 16.51
N PRO A 58 -36.50 5.09 17.25
CA PRO A 58 -37.73 5.73 16.77
C PRO A 58 -37.49 6.71 15.61
N ASP A 59 -36.22 7.06 15.36
CA ASP A 59 -35.75 7.87 14.22
C ASP A 59 -35.78 7.11 12.89
N LEU A 60 -35.85 5.78 12.92
CA LEU A 60 -35.80 4.92 11.75
C LEU A 60 -37.15 4.29 11.44
N ASP A 61 -37.37 4.01 10.16
CA ASP A 61 -38.44 3.10 9.74
C ASP A 61 -38.13 1.69 10.28
N PRO A 62 -39.04 1.03 11.03
CA PRO A 62 -38.86 -0.33 11.53
C PRO A 62 -38.52 -1.36 10.43
N GLU A 63 -38.94 -1.12 9.19
CA GLU A 63 -38.59 -1.98 8.06
C GLU A 63 -37.14 -1.81 7.59
N LEU A 64 -36.50 -0.70 7.97
CA LEU A 64 -35.12 -0.34 7.61
C LEU A 64 -34.15 -0.46 8.80
N TYR A 65 -34.65 -0.88 9.96
CA TYR A 65 -33.82 -1.30 11.08
C TYR A 65 -33.75 -2.83 11.10
N LEU A 66 -32.63 -3.37 10.63
CA LEU A 66 -32.47 -4.81 10.39
C LEU A 66 -31.60 -5.48 11.45
N LYS A 67 -32.12 -6.49 12.11
CA LYS A 67 -31.34 -7.42 12.93
C LYS A 67 -30.78 -8.52 12.04
N VAL A 68 -29.46 -8.48 11.86
CA VAL A 68 -28.76 -9.33 10.89
C VAL A 68 -28.37 -10.67 11.53
N GLN A 69 -28.95 -11.74 11.00
CA GLN A 69 -28.48 -13.10 11.20
C GLN A 69 -27.42 -13.40 10.15
N ASP A 70 -26.20 -13.76 10.58
CA ASP A 70 -25.10 -14.15 9.70
C ASP A 70 -24.68 -15.59 10.01
N PRO A 71 -25.34 -16.60 9.40
CA PRO A 71 -25.02 -18.01 9.64
C PRO A 71 -23.59 -18.37 9.25
N THR A 72 -23.04 -17.70 8.23
CA THR A 72 -21.67 -17.91 7.75
C THR A 72 -20.63 -17.30 8.68
N GLY A 73 -21.02 -16.30 9.47
CA GLY A 73 -20.13 -15.48 10.28
C GLY A 73 -19.22 -14.54 9.47
N ALA A 74 -19.26 -14.54 8.14
CA ALA A 74 -18.33 -13.76 7.31
C ALA A 74 -18.52 -12.24 7.46
N LEU A 75 -19.77 -11.77 7.50
CA LEU A 75 -20.09 -10.35 7.68
C LEU A 75 -19.69 -9.89 9.09
N GLN A 76 -20.05 -10.67 10.11
CA GLN A 76 -19.72 -10.35 11.49
C GLN A 76 -18.21 -10.43 11.77
N ALA A 77 -17.50 -11.41 11.19
CA ALA A 77 -16.07 -11.55 11.35
C ALA A 77 -15.31 -10.41 10.69
N ALA A 78 -15.73 -9.99 9.49
CA ALA A 78 -15.08 -8.91 8.77
C ALA A 78 -15.22 -7.57 9.51
N LEU A 79 -16.39 -7.28 10.07
CA LEU A 79 -16.62 -6.10 10.91
C LEU A 79 -16.05 -6.25 12.31
N GLY A 80 -15.94 -7.47 12.84
CA GLY A 80 -15.29 -7.77 14.11
C GLY A 80 -13.79 -7.49 14.10
N ARG A 81 -13.13 -7.61 12.94
CA ARG A 81 -11.71 -7.27 12.74
C ARG A 81 -11.46 -5.79 12.46
N TYR A 82 -12.51 -4.96 12.44
CA TYR A 82 -12.40 -3.54 12.15
C TYR A 82 -11.61 -2.81 13.26
N PRO A 83 -10.57 -2.02 12.94
CA PRO A 83 -9.72 -1.38 13.95
C PRO A 83 -10.50 -0.45 14.89
N PRO A 84 -10.23 -0.48 16.21
CA PRO A 84 -10.87 0.42 17.15
C PRO A 84 -10.46 1.87 16.85
N GLY A 85 -11.44 2.78 16.82
CA GLY A 85 -11.23 4.20 16.54
C GLY A 85 -11.08 4.57 15.07
N ALA A 86 -11.12 3.60 14.14
CA ALA A 86 -11.22 3.89 12.72
C ALA A 86 -12.60 4.51 12.41
N PRO A 87 -12.70 5.43 11.41
CA PRO A 87 -13.97 5.97 10.97
C PRO A 87 -14.93 4.85 10.56
N ALA A 88 -16.23 5.01 10.87
CA ALA A 88 -17.25 4.05 10.44
C ALA A 88 -17.23 3.89 8.91
N PRO A 89 -17.36 2.66 8.38
CA PRO A 89 -17.41 2.45 6.94
C PRO A 89 -18.67 3.09 6.36
N HIS A 90 -18.57 3.57 5.11
CA HIS A 90 -19.75 4.01 4.37
C HIS A 90 -20.62 2.79 4.08
N CYS A 91 -21.90 2.86 4.45
CA CYS A 91 -22.85 1.78 4.21
C CYS A 91 -24.01 2.28 3.36
N GLU A 92 -24.25 1.59 2.25
CA GLU A 92 -25.39 1.82 1.36
C GLU A 92 -26.19 0.52 1.24
N MET A 93 -27.50 0.66 1.18
CA MET A 93 -28.46 -0.42 1.04
C MET A 93 -29.33 -0.16 -0.18
N SER A 94 -29.71 -1.20 -0.91
CA SER A 94 -30.62 -1.10 -2.05
C SER A 94 -31.45 -2.37 -2.19
N TYR A 95 -32.60 -2.28 -2.85
CA TYR A 95 -33.38 -3.47 -3.19
C TYR A 95 -32.66 -4.29 -4.26
N TYR A 96 -32.63 -5.60 -4.03
CA TYR A 96 -32.03 -6.54 -4.97
C TYR A 96 -33.12 -7.41 -5.60
N LEU A 97 -33.01 -7.63 -6.91
CA LEU A 97 -33.88 -8.56 -7.63
C LEU A 97 -33.04 -9.74 -8.11
N PRO A 98 -33.30 -10.97 -7.60
CA PRO A 98 -32.61 -12.16 -8.07
C PRO A 98 -32.86 -12.40 -9.55
N LEU A 99 -31.79 -12.36 -10.35
CA LEU A 99 -31.82 -12.50 -11.79
C LEU A 99 -30.62 -13.36 -12.25
N PRO A 100 -30.76 -14.16 -13.31
CA PRO A 100 -29.61 -14.84 -13.91
C PRO A 100 -28.53 -13.86 -14.34
N ALA A 101 -27.27 -14.29 -14.23
CA ALA A 101 -26.14 -13.53 -14.72
C ALA A 101 -26.31 -13.20 -16.22
N SER A 102 -26.08 -11.93 -16.58
CA SER A 102 -26.21 -11.46 -17.97
C SER A 102 -25.09 -11.97 -18.87
N ALA A 103 -23.95 -12.35 -18.29
CA ALA A 103 -22.79 -12.83 -19.03
C ALA A 103 -23.01 -14.28 -19.52
N THR A 104 -22.77 -14.51 -20.82
CA THR A 104 -23.04 -15.80 -21.46
C THR A 104 -22.20 -16.95 -20.90
N TRP A 105 -20.96 -16.68 -20.47
CA TRP A 105 -20.08 -17.68 -19.85
C TRP A 105 -20.61 -18.21 -18.50
N ALA A 106 -21.40 -17.40 -17.79
CA ALA A 106 -22.04 -17.76 -16.53
C ALA A 106 -23.38 -18.48 -16.71
N GLY A 107 -23.84 -18.67 -17.96
CA GLY A 107 -25.13 -19.31 -18.25
C GLY A 107 -25.25 -20.73 -17.69
N GLY A 108 -24.13 -21.46 -17.56
CA GLY A 108 -24.11 -22.81 -16.97
C GLY A 108 -24.49 -22.87 -15.49
N LEU A 109 -24.45 -21.76 -14.76
CA LEU A 109 -24.90 -21.68 -13.36
C LEU A 109 -26.42 -21.77 -13.22
N ASN A 110 -27.16 -21.47 -14.28
CA ASN A 110 -28.63 -21.44 -14.29
C ASN A 110 -29.17 -22.34 -15.42
N PRO A 111 -29.03 -23.68 -15.31
CA PRO A 111 -29.47 -24.60 -16.37
C PRO A 111 -30.99 -24.66 -16.51
N GLN A 112 -31.74 -24.30 -15.46
CA GLN A 112 -33.20 -24.30 -15.49
C GLN A 112 -33.75 -22.98 -16.03
N HIS A 113 -34.76 -23.05 -16.89
CA HIS A 113 -35.43 -21.88 -17.46
C HIS A 113 -36.54 -21.29 -16.56
N SER A 114 -36.54 -21.60 -15.25
CA SER A 114 -37.55 -21.15 -14.29
C SER A 114 -36.91 -20.64 -13.00
N CYS A 115 -37.44 -19.54 -12.45
CA CYS A 115 -36.94 -18.98 -11.18
C CYS A 115 -37.22 -19.93 -10.00
N PRO A 116 -36.20 -20.25 -9.16
CA PRO A 116 -36.38 -21.09 -7.98
C PRO A 116 -37.26 -20.40 -6.93
N ARG A 117 -38.31 -21.09 -6.47
CA ARG A 117 -39.16 -20.61 -5.35
C ARG A 117 -38.41 -20.39 -4.05
N ALA A 118 -37.25 -21.03 -3.88
CA ALA A 118 -36.37 -20.83 -2.73
C ALA A 118 -35.85 -19.37 -2.61
N LEU A 119 -35.94 -18.59 -3.71
CA LEU A 119 -35.53 -17.20 -3.77
C LEU A 119 -36.69 -16.22 -3.59
N ASP A 120 -37.89 -16.69 -3.29
CA ASP A 120 -39.03 -15.82 -3.00
C ASP A 120 -38.74 -14.95 -1.75
N GLY A 121 -39.28 -13.73 -1.74
CA GLY A 121 -39.14 -12.77 -0.64
C GLY A 121 -38.46 -11.46 -1.04
N THR A 122 -38.29 -10.57 -0.05
CA THR A 122 -37.63 -9.27 -0.26
C THR A 122 -36.13 -9.42 -0.02
N TRP A 123 -35.34 -9.01 -1.01
CA TRP A 123 -33.88 -9.02 -0.94
C TRP A 123 -33.32 -7.60 -0.89
N LEU A 124 -32.28 -7.44 -0.09
CA LEU A 124 -31.54 -6.19 0.06
C LEU A 124 -30.07 -6.47 -0.22
N MET A 125 -29.46 -5.63 -1.04
CA MET A 125 -28.01 -5.57 -1.17
C MET A 125 -27.51 -4.53 -0.17
N VAL A 126 -26.50 -4.90 0.61
CA VAL A 126 -25.76 -3.99 1.47
C VAL A 126 -24.34 -3.91 0.93
N SER A 127 -23.86 -2.70 0.68
CA SER A 127 -22.48 -2.40 0.30
C SER A 127 -21.83 -1.56 1.39
N MET A 128 -20.63 -1.97 1.80
CA MET A 128 -19.83 -1.34 2.85
C MET A 128 -18.44 -1.06 2.32
N SER A 129 -18.01 0.20 2.37
CA SER A 129 -16.68 0.60 1.89
C SER A 129 -15.96 1.49 2.90
N SER A 130 -14.69 1.19 3.14
CA SER A 130 -13.75 2.07 3.83
C SER A 130 -12.32 1.81 3.34
N ARG A 131 -11.34 2.46 3.97
CA ARG A 131 -9.91 2.17 3.70
C ARG A 131 -9.44 0.82 4.26
N VAL A 132 -10.26 0.17 5.09
CA VAL A 132 -9.92 -1.08 5.77
C VAL A 132 -10.64 -2.27 5.15
N ILE A 133 -11.88 -2.08 4.68
CA ILE A 133 -12.70 -3.16 4.14
C ILE A 133 -13.52 -2.69 2.95
N SER A 134 -13.68 -3.57 1.96
CA SER A 134 -14.70 -3.47 0.92
C SER A 134 -15.54 -4.74 1.00
N LEU A 135 -16.82 -4.59 1.33
CA LEU A 135 -17.72 -5.68 1.61
C LEU A 135 -19.04 -5.45 0.90
N SER A 136 -19.65 -6.52 0.40
CA SER A 136 -21.04 -6.49 -0.03
C SER A 136 -21.74 -7.76 0.40
N SER A 137 -22.99 -7.65 0.82
CA SER A 137 -23.78 -8.77 1.33
C SER A 137 -25.22 -8.71 0.82
N LEU A 138 -25.76 -9.86 0.42
CA LEU A 138 -27.17 -10.02 0.12
C LEU A 138 -27.90 -10.50 1.36
N LEU A 139 -28.81 -9.66 1.84
CA LEU A 139 -29.69 -9.94 2.96
C LEU A 139 -31.07 -10.33 2.42
N ARG A 140 -31.62 -11.42 2.95
CA ARG A 140 -33.02 -11.80 2.74
C ARG A 140 -33.84 -11.41 3.96
N ARG A 141 -34.84 -10.56 3.76
CA ARG A 141 -35.77 -10.15 4.82
C ARG A 141 -36.69 -11.30 5.17
N GLN A 142 -36.89 -11.57 6.46
CA GLN A 142 -37.85 -12.58 6.90
C GLN A 142 -39.26 -11.99 6.93
N LEU A 143 -40.23 -12.72 6.35
CA LEU A 143 -41.64 -12.30 6.34
C LEU A 143 -42.23 -12.44 7.75
N GLU A 144 -43.02 -11.43 8.17
CA GLU A 144 -43.61 -11.27 9.50
C GLU A 144 -44.19 -12.57 10.10
N SER A 145 -43.38 -13.31 10.87
CA SER A 145 -43.86 -14.40 11.71
C SER A 145 -43.37 -14.31 13.17
N GLN A 146 -42.41 -13.45 13.47
CA GLN A 146 -42.00 -13.16 14.85
C GLN A 146 -41.67 -11.67 14.97
N ARG A 147 -42.67 -10.88 15.38
CA ARG A 147 -42.38 -9.58 16.00
C ARG A 147 -41.65 -9.89 17.31
N ASP A 148 -40.33 -9.70 17.30
CA ASP A 148 -39.60 -9.33 18.52
C ASP A 148 -40.41 -8.15 19.14
N PRO A 149 -40.58 -8.05 20.47
CA PRO A 149 -41.32 -6.94 21.08
C PRO A 149 -40.70 -5.55 20.76
N ALA A 150 -39.49 -5.53 20.19
CA ALA A 150 -38.85 -4.37 19.60
C ALA A 150 -39.21 -4.22 18.11
N PHE A 151 -39.53 -2.99 17.68
CA PHE A 151 -39.80 -2.61 16.29
C PHE A 151 -38.55 -2.77 15.38
N ILE A 152 -38.11 -4.00 15.14
CA ILE A 152 -36.92 -4.36 14.37
C ILE A 152 -37.23 -5.52 13.42
N THR A 153 -36.71 -5.46 12.21
CA THR A 153 -36.96 -6.48 11.19
C THR A 153 -35.81 -7.48 11.11
N MET A 154 -36.12 -8.77 11.04
CA MET A 154 -35.10 -9.81 10.91
C MET A 154 -34.65 -9.96 9.46
N ALA A 155 -33.33 -10.05 9.24
CA ALA A 155 -32.75 -10.33 7.93
C ALA A 155 -31.62 -11.35 8.04
N THR A 156 -31.52 -12.26 7.08
CA THR A 156 -30.47 -13.29 7.03
C THR A 156 -29.49 -12.98 5.91
N ALA A 157 -28.19 -12.97 6.21
CA ALA A 157 -27.12 -12.88 5.21
C ALA A 157 -27.00 -14.20 4.44
N VAL A 158 -27.20 -14.13 3.13
CA VAL A 158 -27.22 -15.29 2.23
C VAL A 158 -25.90 -15.43 1.48
N LEU A 159 -25.41 -14.34 0.88
CA LEU A 159 -24.13 -14.29 0.19
C LEU A 159 -23.38 -13.05 0.65
N THR A 160 -22.17 -13.23 1.16
CA THR A 160 -21.29 -12.13 1.57
C THR A 160 -19.98 -12.25 0.81
N VAL A 161 -19.52 -11.14 0.22
CA VAL A 161 -18.24 -11.03 -0.47
C VAL A 161 -17.44 -9.94 0.21
N VAL A 162 -16.18 -10.23 0.53
CA VAL A 162 -15.32 -9.36 1.33
C VAL A 162 -13.92 -9.30 0.74
N SER A 163 -13.38 -8.09 0.67
CA SER A 163 -11.96 -7.81 0.51
C SER A 163 -11.42 -7.07 1.74
N HIS A 164 -10.39 -7.64 2.37
CA HIS A 164 -9.70 -7.05 3.52
C HIS A 164 -8.60 -6.05 3.10
N THR A 165 -8.31 -5.97 1.80
CA THR A 165 -7.35 -5.02 1.23
C THR A 165 -8.03 -4.20 0.15
N PRO A 166 -9.00 -3.32 0.53
CA PRO A 166 -9.76 -2.52 -0.43
C PRO A 166 -8.87 -1.59 -1.26
N THR A 167 -7.70 -1.23 -0.74
CA THR A 167 -6.65 -0.50 -1.46
C THR A 167 -5.35 -1.29 -1.34
N THR A 168 -4.86 -1.83 -2.44
CA THR A 168 -3.63 -2.62 -2.50
C THR A 168 -2.53 -1.79 -3.13
N HIS A 169 -1.47 -1.50 -2.37
CA HIS A 169 -0.29 -0.78 -2.88
C HIS A 169 0.79 -1.77 -3.28
N ILE A 170 1.09 -1.88 -4.58
CA ILE A 170 2.12 -2.79 -5.09
C ILE A 170 3.31 -2.03 -5.65
N ARG A 171 4.51 -2.63 -5.53
CA ARG A 171 5.68 -2.09 -6.19
C ARG A 171 5.62 -2.37 -7.69
N LEU A 172 5.93 -1.38 -8.52
CA LEU A 172 6.01 -1.55 -9.98
C LEU A 172 6.88 -2.76 -10.36
N GLY A 173 6.34 -3.65 -11.20
CA GLY A 173 6.98 -4.87 -11.65
C GLY A 173 6.95 -6.04 -10.66
N GLN A 174 6.25 -5.90 -9.52
CA GLN A 174 5.95 -7.02 -8.62
C GLN A 174 4.57 -7.59 -8.93
N ASP A 175 4.33 -8.80 -8.44
CA ASP A 175 3.03 -9.46 -8.56
C ASP A 175 2.07 -8.92 -7.49
N ALA A 176 0.85 -8.58 -7.89
CA ALA A 176 -0.21 -8.16 -6.97
C ALA A 176 -1.13 -9.33 -6.62
N LEU A 177 -1.57 -9.35 -5.36
CA LEU A 177 -2.62 -10.23 -4.87
C LEU A 177 -3.78 -9.36 -4.40
N LEU A 178 -4.91 -9.41 -5.11
CA LEU A 178 -6.13 -8.70 -4.73
C LEU A 178 -7.01 -9.65 -3.92
N ASP A 179 -7.01 -9.47 -2.59
CA ASP A 179 -7.75 -10.31 -1.64
C ASP A 179 -9.24 -10.32 -1.97
N LEU A 180 -9.80 -11.53 -2.01
CA LEU A 180 -11.24 -11.73 -2.12
C LEU A 180 -11.63 -13.04 -1.43
N SER A 181 -12.54 -12.91 -0.49
CA SER A 181 -13.20 -14.02 0.19
C SER A 181 -14.70 -13.88 0.06
N PHE A 182 -15.41 -15.00 0.07
CA PHE A 182 -16.87 -15.00 0.05
C PHE A 182 -17.42 -16.13 0.91
N ALA A 183 -18.68 -15.99 1.30
CA ALA A 183 -19.38 -17.01 2.06
C ALA A 183 -20.84 -17.09 1.62
N TYR A 184 -21.37 -18.30 1.62
CA TYR A 184 -22.71 -18.59 1.13
C TYR A 184 -23.48 -19.49 2.10
N MET A 185 -24.69 -19.06 2.43
CA MET A 185 -25.68 -19.85 3.15
C MET A 185 -26.77 -20.31 2.15
N PRO A 186 -26.94 -21.62 1.91
CA PRO A 186 -28.01 -22.12 1.07
C PRO A 186 -29.40 -21.84 1.69
N PRO A 187 -30.44 -21.57 0.88
CA PRO A 187 -31.83 -21.53 1.35
C PRO A 187 -32.25 -22.85 2.02
N THR A 188 -33.12 -22.78 3.04
CA THR A 188 -33.46 -23.86 3.97
C THR A 188 -33.88 -25.21 3.33
N PRO A 189 -33.64 -26.33 4.04
CA PRO A 189 -33.56 -27.66 3.44
C PRO A 189 -34.87 -28.41 3.13
N GLU A 190 -36.05 -27.90 3.47
CA GLU A 190 -37.31 -28.63 3.16
C GLU A 190 -37.58 -28.77 1.66
N THR A 191 -36.90 -27.96 0.84
CA THR A 191 -36.91 -28.03 -0.64
C THR A 191 -35.61 -28.59 -1.24
N THR A 192 -34.60 -28.95 -0.43
CA THR A 192 -33.26 -29.37 -0.92
C THR A 192 -33.06 -30.88 -1.05
N ALA A 193 -34.11 -31.69 -0.87
CA ALA A 193 -34.07 -33.14 -1.14
C ALA A 193 -33.68 -33.52 -2.59
N SER A 194 -33.52 -32.53 -3.48
CA SER A 194 -33.13 -32.66 -4.88
C SER A 194 -31.72 -32.11 -5.21
N LEU A 195 -31.02 -31.45 -4.28
CA LEU A 195 -29.68 -30.92 -4.56
C LEU A 195 -28.60 -31.95 -4.20
N ALA A 196 -27.57 -32.05 -5.05
CA ALA A 196 -26.41 -32.88 -4.75
C ALA A 196 -25.73 -32.37 -3.46
N PRO A 197 -25.28 -33.26 -2.57
CA PRO A 197 -24.58 -32.85 -1.36
C PRO A 197 -23.28 -32.11 -1.69
N GLY A 198 -22.95 -31.09 -0.89
CA GLY A 198 -21.76 -30.25 -1.06
C GLY A 198 -22.03 -28.87 -1.66
N PRO A 199 -20.99 -28.04 -1.81
CA PRO A 199 -21.14 -26.65 -2.23
C PRO A 199 -21.56 -26.55 -3.71
N PRO A 200 -22.44 -25.60 -4.08
CA PRO A 200 -22.85 -25.41 -5.46
C PRO A 200 -21.69 -24.86 -6.31
N PRO A 201 -21.72 -25.07 -7.63
CA PRO A 201 -20.83 -24.33 -8.52
C PRO A 201 -21.06 -22.83 -8.40
N PHE A 202 -20.00 -22.06 -8.55
CA PHE A 202 -20.05 -20.60 -8.54
C PHE A 202 -19.26 -20.05 -9.73
N GLY A 203 -19.53 -18.80 -10.10
CA GLY A 203 -18.75 -18.02 -11.06
C GLY A 203 -17.94 -16.96 -10.34
N LEU A 204 -16.70 -16.75 -10.79
CA LEU A 204 -15.85 -15.63 -10.40
C LEU A 204 -15.61 -14.75 -11.61
N GLU A 205 -15.81 -13.45 -11.46
CA GLU A 205 -15.51 -12.44 -12.49
C GLU A 205 -14.65 -11.33 -11.90
N TRP A 206 -13.52 -11.05 -12.53
CA TRP A 206 -12.69 -9.88 -12.25
C TRP A 206 -12.69 -8.95 -13.47
N ARG A 207 -13.02 -7.68 -13.26
CA ARG A 207 -12.96 -6.64 -14.28
C ARG A 207 -12.08 -5.49 -13.83
N HIS A 208 -11.28 -4.95 -14.73
CA HIS A 208 -10.53 -3.71 -14.52
C HIS A 208 -11.29 -2.55 -15.14
N GLN A 209 -11.66 -1.57 -14.33
CA GLN A 209 -12.35 -0.36 -14.75
C GLN A 209 -11.35 0.78 -14.87
N HIS A 210 -11.11 1.23 -16.10
CA HIS A 210 -10.22 2.35 -16.39
C HIS A 210 -10.91 3.31 -17.37
N LEU A 211 -10.95 4.61 -17.04
CA LEU A 211 -11.56 5.66 -17.85
C LEU A 211 -13.02 5.35 -18.28
N GLY A 212 -13.81 4.76 -17.38
CA GLY A 212 -15.21 4.41 -17.63
C GLY A 212 -15.43 3.15 -18.49
N LYS A 213 -14.37 2.47 -18.94
CA LYS A 213 -14.46 1.18 -19.64
C LYS A 213 -14.04 0.05 -18.71
N GLY A 214 -14.94 -0.91 -18.48
CA GLY A 214 -14.65 -2.12 -17.73
C GLY A 214 -14.20 -3.26 -18.66
N HIS A 215 -12.95 -3.68 -18.58
CA HIS A 215 -12.42 -4.82 -19.33
C HIS A 215 -12.43 -6.07 -18.45
N LEU A 216 -12.86 -7.20 -19.02
CA LEU A 216 -12.81 -8.48 -18.31
C LEU A 216 -11.34 -8.94 -18.19
N VAL A 217 -10.88 -9.16 -16.97
CA VAL A 217 -9.53 -9.64 -16.67
C VAL A 217 -9.51 -11.16 -16.54
N LEU A 218 -10.47 -11.71 -15.79
CA LEU A 218 -10.58 -13.15 -15.54
C LEU A 218 -12.03 -13.54 -15.32
N ALA A 219 -12.43 -14.69 -15.85
CA ALA A 219 -13.70 -15.35 -15.53
C ALA A 219 -13.46 -16.85 -15.32
N ALA A 220 -14.12 -17.43 -14.32
CA ALA A 220 -14.03 -18.86 -14.01
C ALA A 220 -15.35 -19.38 -13.44
N THR A 221 -15.66 -20.65 -13.66
CA THR A 221 -16.81 -21.33 -13.01
C THR A 221 -16.37 -22.64 -12.34
N PRO A 222 -15.73 -22.58 -11.15
CA PRO A 222 -15.35 -23.79 -10.43
C PRO A 222 -16.55 -24.71 -10.17
N GLY A 223 -16.36 -26.02 -10.38
CA GLY A 223 -17.43 -27.02 -10.27
C GLY A 223 -18.25 -27.22 -11.56
N LEU A 224 -18.09 -26.36 -12.58
CA LEU A 224 -18.68 -26.55 -13.91
C LEU A 224 -17.61 -26.65 -14.98
N ARG A 225 -17.84 -27.54 -15.95
CA ARG A 225 -17.05 -27.57 -17.19
C ARG A 225 -17.74 -26.65 -18.20
N GLY A 226 -17.01 -25.65 -18.68
CA GLY A 226 -17.50 -24.71 -19.67
C GLY A 226 -16.35 -23.97 -20.35
N GLN A 227 -16.63 -23.41 -21.53
CA GLN A 227 -15.67 -22.55 -22.21
C GLN A 227 -15.60 -21.20 -21.49
N MET A 228 -14.47 -20.91 -20.87
CA MET A 228 -14.24 -19.61 -20.23
C MET A 228 -13.61 -18.61 -21.20
N PRO A 229 -13.89 -17.30 -21.03
CA PRO A 229 -13.13 -16.24 -21.68
C PRO A 229 -11.63 -16.36 -21.36
N ALA A 230 -10.78 -15.97 -22.31
CA ALA A 230 -9.34 -15.94 -22.09
C ALA A 230 -8.98 -14.91 -21.00
N SER A 231 -8.09 -15.28 -20.08
CA SER A 231 -7.56 -14.33 -19.11
C SER A 231 -6.65 -13.30 -19.78
N GLN A 232 -6.68 -12.07 -19.27
CA GLN A 232 -5.83 -10.99 -19.71
C GLN A 232 -4.59 -10.89 -18.82
N ASP A 233 -3.49 -10.37 -19.38
CA ASP A 233 -2.25 -10.05 -18.65
C ASP A 233 -1.66 -11.19 -17.80
N GLY A 234 -1.93 -12.45 -18.17
CA GLY A 234 -1.46 -13.61 -17.40
C GLY A 234 -2.10 -13.74 -16.02
N ALA A 235 -3.22 -13.05 -15.78
CA ALA A 235 -3.93 -13.09 -14.51
C ALA A 235 -4.46 -14.50 -14.21
N VAL A 236 -4.40 -14.87 -12.93
CA VAL A 236 -4.89 -16.15 -12.40
C VAL A 236 -5.68 -15.87 -11.13
N ALA A 237 -6.64 -16.72 -10.78
CA ALA A 237 -7.39 -16.58 -9.55
C ALA A 237 -7.40 -17.86 -8.74
N PHE A 238 -7.36 -17.72 -7.41
CA PHE A 238 -7.52 -18.81 -6.45
C PHE A 238 -9.01 -19.01 -6.17
N ALA A 239 -9.76 -19.48 -7.19
CA ALA A 239 -11.20 -19.64 -7.14
C ALA A 239 -11.59 -21.04 -6.62
N THR A 240 -11.90 -21.17 -5.33
CA THR A 240 -12.30 -22.44 -4.71
C THR A 240 -13.20 -22.23 -3.49
N TRP A 241 -13.98 -23.25 -3.15
CA TRP A 241 -14.54 -23.38 -1.80
C TRP A 241 -13.45 -23.85 -0.83
N ASP A 242 -13.51 -23.40 0.42
CA ASP A 242 -12.54 -23.74 1.47
C ASP A 242 -12.80 -25.13 2.06
N ASP A 243 -14.07 -25.53 2.09
CA ASP A 243 -14.54 -26.81 2.60
C ASP A 243 -15.59 -27.45 1.66
N ASN A 244 -15.93 -28.70 1.92
CA ASN A 244 -16.92 -29.47 1.16
C ASN A 244 -18.02 -30.02 2.06
N GLU A 245 -18.40 -29.28 3.11
CA GLU A 245 -19.43 -29.71 4.06
C GLU A 245 -20.74 -30.04 3.33
N PRO A 246 -21.49 -31.09 3.70
CA PRO A 246 -22.61 -31.56 2.89
C PRO A 246 -23.76 -30.55 2.72
N TRP A 247 -23.97 -29.68 3.72
CA TRP A 247 -25.16 -28.83 3.84
C TRP A 247 -24.86 -27.33 4.01
N GLY A 248 -23.58 -26.97 4.05
CA GLY A 248 -23.15 -25.60 4.31
C GLY A 248 -23.47 -25.12 5.74
N PRO A 249 -23.28 -23.82 6.03
CA PRO A 249 -22.77 -22.78 5.11
C PRO A 249 -21.34 -23.05 4.64
N TRP A 250 -20.96 -22.46 3.51
CA TRP A 250 -19.61 -22.61 2.93
C TRP A 250 -18.90 -21.27 2.86
N THR A 251 -17.58 -21.30 2.99
CA THR A 251 -16.70 -20.18 2.66
C THR A 251 -15.83 -20.51 1.46
N GLY A 252 -15.38 -19.49 0.74
CA GLY A 252 -14.55 -19.65 -0.43
C GLY A 252 -13.64 -18.46 -0.69
N ASN A 253 -12.67 -18.70 -1.57
CA ASN A 253 -11.66 -17.74 -1.99
C ASN A 253 -11.84 -17.43 -3.48
N GLY A 254 -11.61 -16.18 -3.85
CA GLY A 254 -11.57 -15.73 -5.25
C GLY A 254 -10.47 -14.71 -5.53
N THR A 255 -9.41 -14.72 -4.72
CA THR A 255 -8.27 -13.80 -4.78
C THR A 255 -7.65 -13.79 -6.17
N LEU A 256 -7.42 -12.61 -6.73
CA LEU A 256 -6.76 -12.42 -8.03
C LEU A 256 -5.25 -12.29 -7.84
N TRP A 257 -4.48 -13.03 -8.64
CA TRP A 257 -3.05 -12.84 -8.82
C TRP A 257 -2.78 -12.20 -10.18
N LEU A 258 -2.14 -11.03 -10.16
CA LEU A 258 -1.75 -10.27 -11.33
C LEU A 258 -0.23 -10.17 -11.41
N PRO A 259 0.43 -10.82 -12.38
CA PRO A 259 1.89 -10.83 -12.44
C PRO A 259 2.47 -9.51 -12.95
N SER A 260 3.65 -9.14 -12.43
CA SER A 260 4.49 -8.07 -12.95
C SER A 260 3.74 -6.76 -13.25
N VAL A 261 3.05 -6.22 -12.24
CA VAL A 261 2.12 -5.10 -12.40
C VAL A 261 2.79 -3.86 -12.97
N ARG A 262 2.17 -3.29 -14.01
CA ARG A 262 2.57 -2.06 -14.68
C ARG A 262 1.59 -0.91 -14.39
N PRO A 263 2.00 0.36 -14.54
CA PRO A 263 1.12 1.52 -14.32
C PRO A 263 -0.20 1.49 -15.10
N ILE A 264 -0.23 0.91 -16.30
CA ILE A 264 -1.47 0.80 -17.09
C ILE A 264 -2.54 -0.10 -16.46
N GLN A 265 -2.14 -0.99 -15.54
CA GLN A 265 -3.02 -1.88 -14.80
C GLN A 265 -3.50 -1.25 -13.48
N GLU A 266 -3.06 -0.04 -13.15
CA GLU A 266 -3.53 0.70 -11.99
C GLU A 266 -5.01 1.08 -12.14
N GLY A 267 -5.72 1.15 -11.01
CA GLY A 267 -7.10 1.62 -10.94
C GLY A 267 -8.04 0.64 -10.25
N SER A 268 -9.31 0.74 -10.60
CA SER A 268 -10.38 0.05 -9.88
C SER A 268 -10.67 -1.32 -10.47
N TYR A 269 -10.68 -2.33 -9.61
CA TYR A 269 -11.00 -3.71 -9.94
C TYR A 269 -12.35 -4.08 -9.32
N LEU A 270 -13.24 -4.64 -10.13
CA LEU A 270 -14.55 -5.14 -9.72
C LEU A 270 -14.48 -6.65 -9.67
N ALA A 271 -14.71 -7.21 -8.48
CA ALA A 271 -14.82 -8.65 -8.27
C ALA A 271 -16.29 -9.02 -8.09
N THR A 272 -16.83 -9.88 -8.94
CA THR A 272 -18.20 -10.38 -8.83
C THR A 272 -18.20 -11.88 -8.61
N ILE A 273 -18.88 -12.32 -7.54
CA ILE A 273 -19.21 -13.72 -7.30
C ILE A 273 -20.62 -13.97 -7.81
N HIS A 274 -20.74 -14.95 -8.69
CA HIS A 274 -21.99 -15.40 -9.30
C HIS A 274 -22.39 -16.74 -8.69
N LEU A 275 -23.60 -16.81 -8.14
CA LEU A 275 -24.28 -18.03 -7.76
C LEU A 275 -25.59 -18.11 -8.55
N PRO A 276 -26.32 -19.24 -8.50
CA PRO A 276 -27.59 -19.34 -9.19
C PRO A 276 -28.53 -18.17 -8.82
N TYR A 277 -28.90 -17.36 -9.81
CA TYR A 277 -29.75 -16.16 -9.71
C TYR A 277 -29.29 -15.03 -8.78
N VAL A 278 -28.15 -15.15 -8.12
CA VAL A 278 -27.64 -14.13 -7.19
C VAL A 278 -26.20 -13.79 -7.51
N GLN A 279 -25.87 -12.50 -7.46
CA GLN A 279 -24.53 -12.02 -7.68
C GLN A 279 -24.21 -10.89 -6.72
N VAL A 280 -22.98 -10.86 -6.24
CA VAL A 280 -22.47 -9.81 -5.35
C VAL A 280 -21.14 -9.32 -5.90
N GLN A 281 -21.01 -7.99 -5.93
CA GLN A 281 -19.83 -7.31 -6.43
C GLN A 281 -19.17 -6.51 -5.30
N VAL A 282 -17.85 -6.53 -5.26
CA VAL A 282 -17.03 -5.62 -4.46
C VAL A 282 -16.02 -4.89 -5.32
N THR A 283 -15.59 -3.72 -4.88
CA THR A 283 -14.57 -2.90 -5.54
C THR A 283 -13.28 -2.94 -4.74
N VAL A 284 -12.16 -3.15 -5.44
CA VAL A 284 -10.80 -3.15 -4.89
C VAL A 284 -9.95 -2.22 -5.75
N GLU A 285 -9.23 -1.30 -5.12
CA GLU A 285 -8.33 -0.36 -5.81
C GLU A 285 -6.90 -0.90 -5.80
N LEU A 286 -6.28 -0.95 -6.97
CA LEU A 286 -4.87 -1.27 -7.13
C LEU A 286 -4.09 0.02 -7.40
N ALA A 287 -3.17 0.36 -6.49
CA ALA A 287 -2.27 1.50 -6.62
C ALA A 287 -0.84 1.01 -6.84
N VAL A 288 -0.14 1.60 -7.80
CA VAL A 288 1.24 1.23 -8.15
C VAL A 288 2.19 2.25 -7.54
N GLN A 289 3.30 1.79 -6.98
CA GLN A 289 4.33 2.68 -6.43
C GLN A 289 5.74 2.20 -6.75
N LYS A 290 6.68 3.13 -6.92
CA LYS A 290 8.10 2.83 -7.09
C LYS A 290 8.92 3.93 -6.42
N PRO A 291 9.74 3.58 -5.41
CA PRO A 291 10.54 4.59 -4.72
C PRO A 291 11.65 5.15 -5.61
N PRO A 292 11.87 6.48 -5.60
CA PRO A 292 12.92 7.10 -6.37
C PRO A 292 14.31 6.66 -5.91
N LYS A 293 15.20 6.51 -6.89
CA LYS A 293 16.64 6.51 -6.66
C LYS A 293 17.14 7.95 -6.73
N VAL A 294 17.67 8.45 -5.62
CA VAL A 294 18.15 9.83 -5.49
C VAL A 294 19.68 9.80 -5.52
N SER A 295 20.27 10.56 -6.42
CA SER A 295 21.72 10.75 -6.52
C SER A 295 22.04 12.18 -6.87
N LEU A 296 23.20 12.67 -6.43
CA LEU A 296 23.63 14.05 -6.61
C LEU A 296 24.91 14.11 -7.45
N THR A 297 25.06 15.12 -8.27
CA THR A 297 26.25 15.34 -9.12
C THR A 297 26.57 16.83 -9.20
N PRO A 298 27.84 17.25 -9.04
CA PRO A 298 29.00 16.45 -8.68
C PRO A 298 28.94 15.89 -7.25
N ALA A 299 29.55 14.72 -7.01
CA ALA A 299 29.66 14.09 -5.69
C ALA A 299 30.99 13.30 -5.63
N PRO A 300 31.62 13.12 -4.45
CA PRO A 300 31.14 13.44 -3.10
C PRO A 300 31.49 14.86 -2.62
N LEU A 301 32.26 15.60 -3.40
CA LEU A 301 32.81 16.90 -3.01
C LEU A 301 32.83 17.88 -4.18
N VAL A 302 32.70 19.17 -3.87
CA VAL A 302 32.70 20.29 -4.80
C VAL A 302 33.63 21.38 -4.27
N TRP A 303 34.43 21.97 -5.17
CA TRP A 303 35.37 23.04 -4.83
C TRP A 303 34.93 24.38 -5.39
N ALA A 304 35.20 25.45 -4.64
CA ALA A 304 35.10 26.83 -5.12
C ALA A 304 36.09 27.72 -4.38
N ALA A 305 36.66 28.72 -5.06
CA ALA A 305 37.42 29.77 -4.37
C ALA A 305 36.48 30.70 -3.59
N PRO A 306 36.96 31.42 -2.56
CA PRO A 306 36.16 32.44 -1.89
C PRO A 306 35.65 33.49 -2.89
N GLY A 307 34.33 33.70 -2.93
CA GLY A 307 33.67 34.61 -3.88
C GLY A 307 33.40 34.01 -5.27
N GLU A 308 33.83 32.78 -5.54
CA GLU A 308 33.51 32.04 -6.76
C GLU A 308 32.20 31.27 -6.60
N VAL A 309 31.45 31.16 -7.69
CA VAL A 309 30.20 30.39 -7.73
C VAL A 309 30.53 28.91 -7.89
N PRO A 310 30.10 28.02 -6.96
CA PRO A 310 30.28 26.58 -7.12
C PRO A 310 29.60 26.06 -8.40
N PRO A 311 30.06 24.93 -8.97
CA PRO A 311 29.39 24.29 -10.08
C PRO A 311 27.92 23.98 -9.74
N GLU A 312 27.10 23.94 -10.80
CA GLU A 312 25.70 23.54 -10.72
C GLU A 312 25.57 22.15 -10.09
N LEU A 313 24.69 22.03 -9.10
CA LEU A 313 24.35 20.77 -8.47
C LEU A 313 23.10 20.19 -9.15
N VAL A 314 23.21 18.96 -9.64
CA VAL A 314 22.14 18.22 -10.29
C VAL A 314 21.75 17.02 -9.44
N CYS A 315 20.53 17.05 -8.94
CA CYS A 315 19.91 15.95 -8.21
C CYS A 315 19.06 15.11 -9.17
N PHE A 316 19.52 13.89 -9.44
CA PHE A 316 18.79 12.92 -10.25
C PHE A 316 17.80 12.15 -9.38
N VAL A 317 16.52 12.29 -9.70
CA VAL A 317 15.42 11.54 -9.09
C VAL A 317 14.94 10.53 -10.13
N SER A 318 15.43 9.31 -10.01
CA SER A 318 15.32 8.31 -11.08
C SER A 318 14.34 7.19 -10.77
N HIS A 319 13.57 6.79 -11.79
CA HIS A 319 12.71 5.60 -11.80
C HIS A 319 11.73 5.53 -10.63
N PHE A 320 10.86 6.53 -10.52
CA PHE A 320 9.82 6.59 -9.52
C PHE A 320 8.42 6.59 -10.14
N TYR A 321 7.42 6.30 -9.30
CA TYR A 321 6.00 6.32 -9.65
C TYR A 321 5.17 6.33 -8.35
N PRO A 322 4.06 7.07 -8.24
CA PRO A 322 3.45 7.94 -9.25
C PRO A 322 4.22 9.26 -9.46
N PRO A 323 3.94 10.02 -10.54
CA PRO A 323 4.53 11.34 -10.74
C PRO A 323 3.99 12.39 -9.75
N GLU A 324 2.75 12.24 -9.28
CA GLU A 324 2.14 13.18 -8.34
C GLU A 324 2.74 13.07 -6.92
N GLY A 325 2.77 14.19 -6.21
CA GLY A 325 3.24 14.25 -4.82
C GLY A 325 4.76 14.16 -4.65
N LEU A 326 5.53 14.27 -5.74
CA LEU A 326 6.97 14.43 -5.65
C LEU A 326 7.35 15.88 -5.37
N GLU A 327 8.14 16.09 -4.33
CA GLU A 327 8.70 17.40 -3.98
C GLU A 327 10.21 17.28 -3.79
N VAL A 328 10.95 18.29 -4.26
CA VAL A 328 12.41 18.36 -4.12
C VAL A 328 12.78 19.64 -3.40
N GLU A 329 13.48 19.50 -2.29
CA GLU A 329 14.00 20.59 -1.48
C GLU A 329 15.52 20.57 -1.46
N TRP A 330 16.12 21.75 -1.39
CA TRP A 330 17.56 21.91 -1.25
C TRP A 330 17.89 22.42 0.14
N GLU A 331 18.77 21.71 0.84
CA GLU A 331 19.22 21.99 2.19
C GLU A 331 20.73 22.28 2.20
N LEU A 332 21.18 23.10 3.15
CA LEU A 332 22.58 23.27 3.50
C LEU A 332 22.76 22.89 4.97
N ARG A 333 23.68 21.98 5.25
CA ARG A 333 24.00 21.45 6.59
C ARG A 333 25.44 21.79 6.95
N GLY A 334 25.74 21.93 8.25
CA GLY A 334 27.12 22.12 8.72
C GLY A 334 27.59 23.57 8.82
N GLY A 335 26.73 24.50 9.23
CA GLY A 335 27.17 25.78 9.80
C GLY A 335 27.64 25.64 11.26
N PRO A 336 28.10 26.72 11.92
CA PRO A 336 28.61 26.70 13.31
C PRO A 336 27.67 26.14 14.39
N GLU A 337 26.41 25.80 14.06
CA GLU A 337 25.43 25.19 14.95
C GLU A 337 24.82 23.87 14.44
N ASP A 338 25.38 23.25 13.39
CA ASP A 338 24.82 22.03 12.76
C ASP A 338 23.33 22.16 12.38
N SER A 339 22.89 23.41 12.13
CA SER A 339 21.49 23.74 11.87
C SER A 339 21.11 23.46 10.42
N PHE A 340 19.89 22.96 10.23
CA PHE A 340 19.29 22.76 8.92
C PHE A 340 18.83 24.09 8.36
N GLN A 341 19.37 24.49 7.21
CA GLN A 341 18.97 25.72 6.52
C GLN A 341 18.53 25.40 5.10
N LYS A 342 17.51 26.11 4.61
CA LYS A 342 17.15 26.05 3.19
C LYS A 342 18.31 26.59 2.37
N ALA A 343 18.79 25.82 1.40
CA ALA A 343 19.86 26.25 0.52
C ALA A 343 19.41 27.48 -0.28
N LYS A 344 20.27 28.50 -0.31
CA LYS A 344 20.09 29.67 -1.17
C LYS A 344 20.59 29.32 -2.59
N GLY A 345 20.12 30.05 -3.60
CA GLY A 345 20.52 29.86 -4.99
C GLY A 345 19.33 29.91 -5.94
N GLN A 346 19.60 29.74 -7.24
CA GLN A 346 18.56 29.54 -8.25
C GLN A 346 18.30 28.04 -8.37
N SER A 347 17.04 27.62 -8.32
CA SER A 347 16.67 26.20 -8.42
C SER A 347 15.53 26.01 -9.40
N TRP A 348 15.61 24.95 -10.22
CA TRP A 348 14.59 24.61 -11.21
C TRP A 348 14.49 23.09 -11.39
N LEU A 349 13.40 22.64 -12.00
CA LEU A 349 13.14 21.23 -12.28
C LEU A 349 13.15 21.00 -13.80
N SER A 350 13.69 19.85 -14.22
CA SER A 350 13.55 19.39 -15.60
C SER A 350 12.14 18.87 -15.85
N ALA A 351 11.75 18.78 -17.12
CA ALA A 351 10.56 18.03 -17.52
C ALA A 351 10.68 16.55 -17.12
N LEU A 352 9.54 15.88 -16.95
CA LEU A 352 9.47 14.45 -16.69
C LEU A 352 9.96 13.66 -17.90
N ARG A 353 10.79 12.63 -17.63
CA ARG A 353 11.22 11.64 -18.61
C ARG A 353 10.50 10.32 -18.33
N HIS A 354 9.77 9.81 -19.31
CA HIS A 354 9.05 8.55 -19.22
C HIS A 354 9.93 7.38 -19.66
N HIS A 355 9.83 6.27 -18.93
CA HIS A 355 10.54 5.03 -19.24
C HIS A 355 9.56 3.99 -19.80
N SER A 356 10.11 2.97 -20.47
CA SER A 356 9.31 1.87 -21.05
C SER A 356 8.64 0.99 -19.99
N ASP A 357 9.16 0.96 -18.76
CA ASP A 357 8.54 0.28 -17.63
C ASP A 357 7.37 1.08 -17.01
N GLY A 358 7.08 2.27 -17.55
CA GLY A 358 6.04 3.19 -17.08
C GLY A 358 6.47 4.07 -15.91
N SER A 359 7.67 3.87 -15.35
CA SER A 359 8.21 4.80 -14.35
C SER A 359 8.63 6.13 -14.98
N VAL A 360 8.83 7.15 -14.15
CA VAL A 360 9.30 8.46 -14.55
C VAL A 360 10.60 8.84 -13.85
N SER A 361 11.34 9.78 -14.46
CA SER A 361 12.50 10.43 -13.85
C SER A 361 12.44 11.93 -14.05
N LEU A 362 13.03 12.68 -13.14
CA LEU A 362 13.36 14.09 -13.35
C LEU A 362 14.70 14.46 -12.70
N SER A 363 15.16 15.64 -13.03
CA SER A 363 16.39 16.22 -12.50
C SER A 363 16.04 17.56 -11.87
N ALA A 364 16.45 17.74 -10.62
CA ALA A 364 16.39 19.02 -9.95
C ALA A 364 17.76 19.67 -10.00
N HIS A 365 17.79 20.97 -10.29
CA HIS A 365 19.01 21.72 -10.50
C HIS A 365 19.09 22.82 -9.45
N LEU A 366 20.29 23.05 -8.92
CA LEU A 366 20.60 24.16 -8.02
C LEU A 366 21.89 24.81 -8.47
N GLN A 367 21.81 26.12 -8.72
CA GLN A 367 22.97 26.98 -8.85
C GLN A 367 23.24 27.64 -7.48
N PRO A 368 24.27 27.19 -6.73
CA PRO A 368 24.57 27.75 -5.42
C PRO A 368 25.05 29.22 -5.53
N PRO A 369 24.91 30.05 -4.48
CA PRO A 369 25.50 31.38 -4.43
C PRO A 369 27.04 31.29 -4.35
N PRO A 370 27.75 32.42 -4.58
CA PRO A 370 29.20 32.50 -4.36
C PRO A 370 29.63 31.95 -2.99
N ALA A 371 30.66 31.12 -2.98
CA ALA A 371 31.14 30.46 -1.78
C ALA A 371 31.77 31.44 -0.79
N THR A 372 31.47 31.28 0.50
CA THR A 372 32.06 32.06 1.59
C THR A 372 32.95 31.17 2.45
N ALA A 373 33.96 31.77 3.09
CA ALA A 373 34.89 31.02 3.94
C ALA A 373 34.19 30.24 5.08
N ALA A 374 33.05 30.75 5.58
CA ALA A 374 32.27 30.11 6.62
C ALA A 374 31.53 28.82 6.17
N GLN A 375 31.44 28.58 4.85
CA GLN A 375 30.77 27.41 4.28
C GLN A 375 31.74 26.27 3.95
N HIS A 376 33.03 26.41 4.29
CA HIS A 376 34.01 25.33 4.17
C HIS A 376 33.58 24.13 5.03
N GLY A 377 33.48 22.95 4.43
CA GLY A 377 33.00 21.72 5.08
C GLY A 377 31.47 21.62 5.20
N ALA A 378 30.72 22.60 4.70
CA ALA A 378 29.25 22.54 4.68
C ALA A 378 28.77 21.53 3.62
N ARG A 379 27.63 20.89 3.87
CA ARG A 379 27.05 19.87 3.00
C ARG A 379 25.77 20.36 2.36
N TYR A 380 25.76 20.46 1.03
CA TYR A 380 24.52 20.63 0.28
C TYR A 380 23.80 19.29 0.21
N ALA A 381 22.50 19.28 0.45
CA ALA A 381 21.67 18.09 0.33
C ALA A 381 20.44 18.36 -0.53
N CYS A 382 20.17 17.46 -1.47
CA CYS A 382 18.90 17.37 -2.17
C CYS A 382 17.99 16.42 -1.41
N ARG A 383 16.89 16.92 -0.86
CA ARG A 383 15.87 16.16 -0.14
C ARG A 383 14.69 15.91 -1.07
N VAL A 384 14.27 14.66 -1.18
CA VAL A 384 13.14 14.24 -2.02
C VAL A 384 12.04 13.66 -1.15
N HIS A 385 10.84 14.22 -1.28
CA HIS A 385 9.61 13.69 -0.70
C HIS A 385 8.79 13.03 -1.81
N HIS A 386 8.17 11.90 -1.48
CA HIS A 386 7.37 11.11 -2.41
C HIS A 386 6.44 10.19 -1.62
N PRO A 387 5.21 9.87 -2.09
CA PRO A 387 4.27 9.02 -1.35
C PRO A 387 4.82 7.63 -0.99
N SER A 388 5.72 7.10 -1.82
CA SER A 388 6.35 5.80 -1.57
C SER A 388 7.62 5.86 -0.69
N LEU A 389 7.97 7.03 -0.15
CA LEU A 389 9.09 7.22 0.77
C LEU A 389 8.57 7.46 2.20
N PRO A 390 9.40 7.26 3.24
CA PRO A 390 9.08 7.70 4.59
C PRO A 390 8.85 9.22 4.66
N VAL A 391 8.19 9.69 5.73
CA VAL A 391 7.89 11.12 5.94
C VAL A 391 9.14 12.02 5.87
N LEU A 392 10.29 11.52 6.36
CA LEU A 392 11.58 12.24 6.32
C LEU A 392 12.19 12.33 4.90
N GLY A 393 11.56 11.72 3.90
CA GLY A 393 12.05 11.66 2.53
C GLY A 393 13.36 10.89 2.39
N ARG A 394 14.02 11.09 1.26
CA ARG A 394 15.35 10.55 0.96
C ARG A 394 16.25 11.70 0.51
N SER A 395 17.47 11.77 1.02
CA SER A 395 18.43 12.81 0.65
C SER A 395 19.72 12.25 0.05
N ALA A 396 20.32 13.00 -0.87
CA ALA A 396 21.69 12.83 -1.32
C ALA A 396 22.48 14.11 -1.00
N GLU A 397 23.73 13.97 -0.56
CA GLU A 397 24.55 15.10 -0.09
C GLU A 397 25.91 15.18 -0.78
N VAL A 398 26.47 16.40 -0.81
CA VAL A 398 27.80 16.74 -1.33
C VAL A 398 28.45 17.77 -0.42
N THR A 399 29.74 17.63 -0.16
CA THR A 399 30.50 18.55 0.69
C THR A 399 31.09 19.69 -0.16
N LEU A 400 30.94 20.93 0.30
CA LEU A 400 31.58 22.10 -0.27
C LEU A 400 32.91 22.36 0.42
N GLU A 401 33.98 22.35 -0.35
CA GLU A 401 35.33 22.67 0.10
C GLU A 401 35.77 24.00 -0.51
N VAL A 402 36.00 24.99 0.35
CA VAL A 402 36.46 26.32 -0.08
C VAL A 402 37.98 26.36 -0.13
N ALA A 403 38.52 26.72 -1.28
CA ALA A 403 39.97 26.74 -1.51
C ALA A 403 40.70 27.72 -0.57
N GLY A 404 41.90 27.35 -0.13
CA GLY A 404 42.74 28.19 0.73
C GLY A 404 42.42 28.10 2.24
N LEU A 405 41.46 27.26 2.64
CA LEU A 405 41.09 27.04 4.05
C LEU A 405 41.47 25.65 4.56
N SER A 406 41.71 24.69 3.67
CA SER A 406 42.30 23.40 4.02
C SER A 406 43.77 23.61 4.42
N GLY A 407 44.11 23.34 5.68
CA GLY A 407 45.51 23.26 6.12
C GLY A 407 46.25 22.09 5.45
N PRO A 408 47.60 22.07 5.47
CA PRO A 408 48.35 20.96 4.90
C PRO A 408 47.88 19.63 5.50
N SER A 409 47.60 18.64 4.64
CA SER A 409 47.23 17.30 5.09
C SER A 409 48.35 16.71 5.92
N LEU A 410 48.03 15.75 6.81
CA LEU A 410 49.05 14.99 7.53
C LEU A 410 49.99 14.26 6.55
N GLU A 411 49.49 13.86 5.38
CA GLU A 411 50.29 13.32 4.27
C GLU A 411 51.20 14.37 3.64
N ASP A 412 50.73 15.61 3.46
CA ASP A 412 51.57 16.72 2.98
C ASP A 412 52.68 17.02 3.98
N GLY A 413 52.37 16.98 5.28
CA GLY A 413 53.34 17.13 6.37
C GLY A 413 54.38 16.01 6.36
N ILE A 414 53.96 14.75 6.19
CA ILE A 414 54.87 13.60 6.04
C ILE A 414 55.73 13.76 4.78
N GLY A 415 55.16 14.19 3.65
CA GLY A 415 55.89 14.43 2.40
C GLY A 415 56.94 15.54 2.53
N LEU A 416 56.58 16.66 3.17
CA LEU A 416 57.50 17.76 3.47
C LEU A 416 58.62 17.32 4.42
N PHE A 417 58.30 16.52 5.42
CA PHE A 417 59.29 15.98 6.34
C PHE A 417 60.25 15.02 5.61
N LEU A 418 59.74 14.04 4.87
CA LEU A 418 60.55 13.09 4.12
C LEU A 418 61.47 13.78 3.10
N SER A 419 60.94 14.74 2.34
CA SER A 419 61.72 15.53 1.38
C SER A 419 62.81 16.36 2.07
N ALA A 420 62.54 16.96 3.23
CA ALA A 420 63.54 17.67 4.01
C ALA A 420 64.66 16.74 4.50
N PHE A 421 64.35 15.53 4.98
CA PHE A 421 65.36 14.54 5.38
C PHE A 421 66.21 14.06 4.20
N LEU A 422 65.59 13.84 3.05
CA LEU A 422 66.28 13.42 1.83
C LEU A 422 67.24 14.51 1.34
N LEU A 423 66.80 15.77 1.32
CA LEU A 423 67.63 16.93 1.00
C LEU A 423 68.77 17.10 2.00
N LEU A 424 68.50 16.96 3.30
CA LEU A 424 69.54 17.06 4.33
C LEU A 424 70.61 15.96 4.18
N GLY A 425 70.17 14.73 3.85
CA GLY A 425 71.05 13.62 3.53
C GLY A 425 71.93 13.90 2.31
N LEU A 426 71.33 14.43 1.24
CA LEU A 426 72.06 14.86 0.03
C LEU A 426 73.07 15.96 0.34
N PHE A 427 72.69 17.00 1.08
CA PHE A 427 73.60 18.09 1.45
C PHE A 427 74.77 17.61 2.33
N LYS A 428 74.52 16.69 3.28
CA LYS A 428 75.58 16.06 4.08
C LYS A 428 76.55 15.25 3.21
N ALA A 429 76.02 14.45 2.28
CA ALA A 429 76.85 13.65 1.36
C ALA A 429 77.68 14.53 0.43
N LEU A 430 77.09 15.59 -0.14
CA LEU A 430 77.80 16.60 -0.95
C LEU A 430 78.86 17.33 -0.13
N GLY A 431 78.56 17.70 1.11
CA GLY A 431 79.51 18.32 2.03
C GLY A 431 80.69 17.42 2.40
N TRP A 432 80.42 16.13 2.64
CA TRP A 432 81.46 15.12 2.87
C TRP A 432 82.32 14.89 1.62
N ALA A 433 81.71 14.78 0.45
CA ALA A 433 82.43 14.65 -0.80
C ALA A 433 83.34 15.86 -1.05
N ALA A 434 82.84 17.08 -0.81
CA ALA A 434 83.63 18.31 -0.93
C ALA A 434 84.79 18.38 0.09
N ALA A 435 84.58 17.95 1.33
CA ALA A 435 85.64 17.87 2.35
C ALA A 435 86.70 16.79 2.05
N CYS A 436 86.31 15.64 1.48
CA CYS A 436 87.25 14.64 0.99
C CYS A 436 88.07 15.17 -0.21
N LEU A 437 87.46 15.97 -1.08
CA LEU A 437 88.14 16.59 -2.22
C LEU A 437 89.13 17.69 -1.80
N SER A 438 88.83 18.47 -0.75
CA SER A 438 89.74 19.51 -0.24
C SER A 438 90.93 18.94 0.54
N THR A 439 90.70 17.93 1.40
CA THR A 439 91.77 17.24 2.16
C THR A 439 92.73 16.44 1.25
N SER A 440 92.23 15.91 0.12
CA SER A 440 93.04 15.28 -0.92
C SER A 440 93.97 16.28 -1.64
N LYS A 441 93.55 17.54 -1.80
CA LYS A 441 94.41 18.62 -2.33
C LYS A 441 95.51 19.03 -1.35
N GLU A 442 95.20 19.16 -0.06
CA GLU A 442 96.17 19.57 0.97
C GLU A 442 97.25 18.49 1.23
N SER A 443 96.89 17.21 1.12
CA SER A 443 97.86 16.09 1.19
C SER A 443 98.82 16.03 0.00
N LYS A 444 98.50 16.63 -1.14
CA LYS A 444 99.43 16.72 -2.29
C LYS A 444 100.44 17.85 -2.13
N GLU A 445 100.13 18.88 -1.35
CA GLU A 445 101.01 20.04 -1.14
C GLU A 445 102.07 19.78 -0.04
N LYS A 446 101.76 18.97 0.98
CA LYS A 446 102.72 18.55 2.02
C LYS A 446 103.76 17.50 1.60
N LYS A 447 103.74 17.00 0.36
CA LYS A 447 104.69 15.99 -0.16
C LYS A 447 105.79 16.60 -1.06
N ALA A 448 105.85 17.91 -1.18
CA ALA A 448 106.77 18.63 -2.09
C ALA A 448 107.74 19.59 -1.36
N GLN A 449 108.12 19.29 -0.12
CA GLN A 449 109.12 20.07 0.62
C GLN A 449 110.17 19.20 1.27
#